data_AF-A0A967BFL9-F1
#
_entry.id   AF-A0A967BFL9-F1
#
_cell.length_a   1.000
_cell.length_b   1.000
_cell.length_c   1.000
_cell.angle_alpha   90.00
_cell.angle_beta   90.00
_cell.angle_gamma   90.00
#
_symmetry.space_group_name_H-M   'P 1'
#
loop_
_entity.id
_entity.type
_entity.pdbx_description
1 polymer ?
#
loop_
_entity_poly.entity_id
_entity_poly.type
_entity_poly.pdbx_seq_one_letter_code
_entity_poly.pdbx_strand_id
1 'polypeptide(L)'
;GRNRTPDRLPSGERAPLLAACDEALRLSVQQLDPTWVIGVGRFAEASARRALEGLVGVRVAGILHPSPASPAANRGWQAQARAQLATLGLED
;
A
#
# COMPACT_ATOMS: atom_id res chain seq x y z
N GLY A 1 -17.54 19.62 1.56
CA GLY A 1 -17.68 18.35 0.79
C GLY A 1 -17.12 17.20 1.60
N ARG A 2 -17.60 15.96 1.39
CA ARG A 2 -17.10 14.75 2.08
C ARG A 2 -16.11 14.01 1.20
N ASN A 3 -15.00 13.52 1.78
CA ASN A 3 -14.01 12.73 1.05
C ASN A 3 -14.62 11.45 0.44
N ARG A 4 -14.35 11.19 -0.85
CA ARG A 4 -14.70 9.96 -1.58
C ARG A 4 -13.42 9.20 -1.90
N THR A 5 -13.15 8.16 -1.14
CA THR A 5 -12.03 7.26 -1.38
C THR A 5 -12.36 6.25 -2.48
N PRO A 6 -11.36 5.64 -3.15
CA PRO A 6 -11.61 4.69 -4.24
C PRO A 6 -12.56 3.54 -3.86
N ASP A 7 -12.50 3.02 -2.62
CA ASP A 7 -13.40 1.99 -2.10
C ASP A 7 -14.88 2.44 -2.06
N ARG A 8 -15.15 3.75 -2.03
CA ARG A 8 -16.49 4.35 -2.05
C ARG A 8 -16.98 4.72 -3.45
N LEU A 9 -16.23 4.41 -4.50
CA LEU A 9 -16.67 4.58 -5.87
C LEU A 9 -17.54 3.39 -6.33
N PRO A 10 -18.56 3.62 -7.16
CA PRO A 10 -19.27 2.55 -7.87
C PRO A 10 -18.29 1.67 -8.65
N SER A 11 -18.60 0.38 -8.79
CA SER A 11 -17.71 -0.59 -9.46
C SER A 11 -17.31 -0.16 -10.87
N GLY A 12 -18.24 0.41 -11.64
CA GLY A 12 -18.01 0.90 -13.01
C GLY A 12 -17.01 2.06 -13.11
N GLU A 13 -16.89 2.88 -12.06
CA GLU A 13 -15.87 3.94 -11.97
C GLU A 13 -14.56 3.41 -11.37
N ARG A 14 -14.68 2.55 -10.36
CA ARG A 14 -13.55 2.04 -9.59
C ARG A 14 -12.65 1.13 -10.41
N ALA A 15 -13.24 0.23 -11.20
CA ALA A 15 -12.47 -0.75 -11.97
C ALA A 15 -11.47 -0.10 -12.96
N PRO A 16 -11.89 0.80 -13.88
CA PRO A 16 -10.95 1.44 -14.80
C PRO A 16 -9.93 2.33 -14.08
N LEU A 17 -10.33 2.99 -12.98
CA LEU A 17 -9.40 3.76 -12.15
C LEU A 17 -8.29 2.88 -11.58
N LEU A 18 -8.65 1.78 -10.91
CA LEU A 18 -7.68 0.88 -10.30
C LEU A 18 -6.80 0.20 -11.34
N ALA A 19 -7.35 -0.18 -12.50
CA ALA A 19 -6.57 -0.77 -13.58
C ALA A 19 -5.46 0.18 -14.08
N ALA A 20 -5.79 1.47 -14.28
CA ALA A 20 -4.80 2.47 -14.67
C ALA A 20 -3.74 2.70 -13.58
N CYS A 21 -4.15 2.74 -12.31
CA CYS A 21 -3.22 2.87 -11.18
C CYS A 21 -2.31 1.65 -11.03
N ASP A 22 -2.83 0.45 -11.24
CA ASP A 22 -2.07 -0.80 -11.13
C ASP A 22 -0.97 -0.86 -12.21
N GLU A 23 -1.29 -0.48 -13.45
CA GLU A 23 -0.31 -0.39 -14.53
C GLU A 23 0.77 0.65 -14.22
N ALA A 24 0.38 1.84 -13.78
CA ALA A 24 1.33 2.89 -13.41
C ALA A 24 2.27 2.45 -12.27
N LEU A 25 1.73 1.73 -11.27
CA LEU A 25 2.53 1.19 -10.17
C LEU A 25 3.51 0.12 -10.68
N ARG A 26 3.07 -0.78 -11.56
CA ARG A 26 3.92 -1.82 -12.15
C ARG A 26 5.09 -1.20 -12.91
N LEU A 27 4.81 -0.22 -13.78
CA LEU A 27 5.84 0.52 -14.51
C LEU A 27 6.83 1.24 -13.57
N SER A 28 6.31 1.88 -12.52
CA SER A 28 7.16 2.54 -11.51
C SER A 28 8.10 1.57 -10.82
N VAL A 29 7.60 0.40 -10.42
CA VAL A 29 8.41 -0.65 -9.78
C VAL A 29 9.45 -1.21 -10.73
N GLN A 30 9.10 -1.44 -12.01
CA GLN A 30 10.07 -1.89 -13.01
C GLN A 30 11.18 -0.86 -13.28
N GLN A 31 10.87 0.44 -13.21
CA GLN A 31 11.85 1.51 -13.42
C GLN A 31 12.74 1.76 -12.21
N LEU A 32 12.19 1.68 -11.00
CA LEU A 32 12.92 1.93 -9.76
C LEU A 32 13.66 0.68 -9.24
N ASP A 33 13.30 -0.50 -9.74
CA ASP A 33 13.84 -1.82 -9.35
C ASP A 33 13.97 -2.03 -7.83
N PRO A 34 12.90 -1.82 -7.03
CA PRO A 34 12.99 -1.98 -5.58
C PRO A 34 12.88 -3.45 -5.19
N THR A 35 13.63 -3.84 -4.16
CA THR A 35 13.47 -5.17 -3.54
C THR A 35 12.16 -5.28 -2.72
N TRP A 36 11.65 -4.16 -2.21
CA TRP A 36 10.44 -4.10 -1.38
C TRP A 36 9.49 -2.99 -1.84
N VAL A 37 8.20 -3.28 -1.81
CA VAL A 37 7.11 -2.30 -1.90
C VAL A 37 6.30 -2.39 -0.62
N ILE A 38 6.23 -1.27 0.12
CA ILE A 38 5.54 -1.20 1.41
C ILE A 38 4.22 -0.44 1.27
N GLY A 39 3.11 -1.16 1.40
CA GLY A 39 1.78 -0.58 1.44
C GLY A 39 1.50 0.10 2.79
N VAL A 40 1.26 1.41 2.77
CA VAL A 40 0.83 2.13 3.97
C VAL A 40 -0.67 1.94 4.16
N GLY A 41 -1.05 1.02 5.04
CA GLY A 41 -2.43 0.57 5.22
C GLY A 41 -2.86 -0.55 4.30
N ARG A 42 -3.96 -1.21 4.69
CA ARG A 42 -4.45 -2.44 4.04
C ARG A 42 -4.85 -2.24 2.58
N PHE A 43 -5.42 -1.08 2.23
CA PHE A 43 -5.81 -0.79 0.85
C PHE A 43 -4.59 -0.70 -0.08
N ALA A 44 -3.54 0.00 0.35
CA ALA A 44 -2.32 0.16 -0.42
C ALA A 44 -1.57 -1.17 -0.55
N GLU A 45 -1.46 -1.95 0.53
CA GLU A 45 -0.87 -3.29 0.48
C GLU A 45 -1.62 -4.20 -0.51
N ALA A 46 -2.96 -4.28 -0.40
CA ALA A 46 -3.76 -5.10 -1.30
C ALA A 46 -3.66 -4.65 -2.76
N SER A 47 -3.56 -3.33 -3.01
CA SER A 47 -3.39 -2.80 -4.36
C SER A 47 -2.01 -3.12 -4.92
N ALA A 48 -0.94 -2.99 -4.12
CA ALA A 48 0.41 -3.38 -4.54
C ALA A 48 0.50 -4.88 -4.83
N ARG A 49 -0.09 -5.74 -3.99
CA ARG A 49 -0.14 -7.20 -4.23
C ARG A 49 -0.82 -7.54 -5.55
N ARG A 50 -1.94 -6.88 -5.86
CA ARG A 50 -2.69 -7.07 -7.10
C ARG A 50 -1.89 -6.58 -8.32
N ALA A 51 -1.39 -5.34 -8.29
CA ALA A 51 -0.68 -4.73 -9.41
C ALA A 51 0.64 -5.44 -9.78
N LEU A 52 1.32 -5.97 -8.76
CA LEU A 52 2.64 -6.59 -8.90
C LEU A 52 2.56 -8.12 -8.97
N GLU A 53 1.37 -8.69 -9.13
CA GLU A 53 1.21 -10.13 -9.33
C GLU A 53 2.05 -10.59 -10.54
N GLY A 54 2.76 -11.71 -10.36
CA GLY A 54 3.67 -12.27 -11.35
C GLY A 54 4.98 -11.51 -11.57
N LEU A 55 5.22 -10.37 -10.90
CA LEU A 55 6.52 -9.69 -10.95
C LEU A 55 7.50 -10.39 -10.00
N VAL A 56 8.58 -10.93 -10.56
CA VAL A 56 9.60 -11.67 -9.79
C VAL A 56 10.61 -10.69 -9.18
N GLY A 57 11.15 -11.02 -8.00
CA GLY A 57 12.21 -10.24 -7.35
C GLY A 57 11.71 -9.10 -6.45
N VAL A 58 10.42 -8.78 -6.48
CA VAL A 58 9.81 -7.73 -5.64
C VAL A 58 8.98 -8.35 -4.53
N ARG A 59 9.23 -7.92 -3.28
CA ARG A 59 8.46 -8.34 -2.10
C ARG A 59 7.46 -7.27 -1.70
N VAL A 60 6.24 -7.67 -1.34
CA VAL A 60 5.19 -6.75 -0.88
C VAL A 60 4.82 -7.04 0.57
N ALA A 61 4.82 -5.99 1.40
CA ALA A 61 4.32 -6.02 2.77
C ALA A 61 3.54 -4.75 3.09
N GLY A 62 2.83 -4.74 4.22
CA GLY A 62 2.07 -3.60 4.69
C GLY A 62 2.52 -3.13 6.07
N ILE A 63 2.43 -1.83 6.30
CA ILE A 63 2.52 -1.22 7.63
C ILE A 63 1.19 -0.55 8.00
N LEU A 64 1.02 -0.24 9.28
CA LEU A 64 -0.13 0.50 9.76
C LEU A 64 -0.24 1.86 9.04
N HIS A 65 -1.45 2.27 8.68
CA HIS A 65 -1.68 3.61 8.13
C HIS A 65 -1.69 4.67 9.26
N PRO A 66 -1.09 5.86 9.07
CA PRO A 66 -1.00 6.91 10.11
C PRO A 66 -2.31 7.65 10.39
N SER A 67 -3.41 7.30 9.73
CA SER A 67 -4.67 8.07 9.85
C SER A 67 -5.18 8.06 11.29
N PRO A 68 -5.60 9.22 11.82
CA PRO A 68 -6.23 9.30 13.15
C PRO A 68 -7.56 8.55 13.24
N ALA A 69 -8.14 8.15 12.10
CA ALA A 69 -9.32 7.28 12.06
C ALA A 69 -9.04 5.86 12.55
N SER A 70 -7.78 5.45 12.66
CA SER A 70 -7.38 4.16 13.23
C SER A 70 -7.07 4.31 14.72
N PRO A 71 -7.83 3.66 15.63
CA PRO A 71 -7.50 3.65 17.06
C PRO A 71 -6.09 3.10 17.34
N ALA A 72 -5.59 2.19 16.51
CA ALA A 72 -4.23 1.66 16.65
C ALA A 72 -3.17 2.74 16.36
N ALA A 73 -3.38 3.58 15.34
CA ALA A 73 -2.45 4.65 14.99
C ALA A 73 -2.36 5.71 16.11
N ASN A 74 -3.48 5.98 16.78
CA ASN A 74 -3.54 6.92 17.91
C ASN A 74 -2.79 6.43 19.15
N ARG A 75 -2.46 5.14 19.26
CA ARG A 75 -1.66 4.56 20.35
C ARG A 75 -0.16 4.54 20.06
N GLY A 76 0.31 5.42 19.17
CA GLY A 76 1.72 5.52 18.79
C GLY A 76 2.00 4.81 17.46
N TRP A 77 1.63 5.46 16.37
CA TRP A 77 1.85 4.97 15.01
C TRP A 77 3.33 4.72 14.69
N GLN A 78 4.21 5.67 15.02
CA GLN A 78 5.63 5.59 14.67
C GLN A 78 6.28 4.33 15.24
N ALA A 79 6.13 4.07 16.55
CA ALA A 79 6.71 2.87 17.18
C ALA A 79 6.19 1.57 16.54
N GLN A 80 4.90 1.52 16.20
CA GLN A 80 4.30 0.34 15.56
C GLN A 80 4.80 0.16 14.12
N ALA A 81 4.85 1.22 13.32
CA ALA A 81 5.34 1.16 11.95
C ALA A 81 6.82 0.73 11.91
N ARG A 82 7.66 1.27 12.81
CA ARG A 82 9.06 0.87 12.96
C ARG A 82 9.20 -0.61 13.33
N ALA A 83 8.43 -1.08 14.31
CA ALA A 83 8.41 -2.51 14.67
C ALA A 83 8.01 -3.40 13.48
N GLN A 84 7.01 -2.99 12.68
CA GLN A 84 6.61 -3.72 11.47
C GLN A 84 7.72 -3.73 10.42
N LEU A 85 8.43 -2.62 10.22
CA LEU A 85 9.58 -2.59 9.30
C LEU A 85 10.74 -3.45 9.80
N ALA A 86 11.03 -3.42 11.10
CA ALA A 86 12.06 -4.26 11.73
C ALA A 86 11.77 -5.76 11.55
N THR A 87 10.50 -6.20 11.63
CA THR A 87 10.14 -7.61 11.35
C THR A 87 10.43 -8.06 9.91
N LEU A 88 10.56 -7.10 8.98
CA LEU A 88 10.93 -7.34 7.58
C LEU A 88 12.45 -7.17 7.35
N GLY A 89 13.20 -6.79 8.38
CA GLY A 89 14.63 -6.46 8.29
C GLY A 89 14.89 -5.13 7.57
N LEU A 90 13.96 -4.17 7.67
CA LEU A 90 14.05 -2.87 6.99
C LEU A 90 14.38 -1.69 7.91
N GLU A 91 14.40 -1.91 9.23
CA GLU A 91 14.86 -0.95 10.24
C GLU A 91 15.59 -1.69 11.36
N ASP A 92 16.50 -0.98 12.04
CA ASP A 92 17.32 -1.46 13.17
C ASP A 92 16.56 -1.44 14.51
#